data_AF-A0A920AA94-F1
#
_entry.id   AF-A0A920AA94-F1
#
_cell.length_a   1.000
_cell.length_b   1.000
_cell.length_c   1.000
_cell.angle_alpha   90.00
_cell.angle_beta   90.00
_cell.angle_gamma   90.00
#
_symmetry.space_group_name_H-M   'P 1'
#
loop_
_entity.id
_entity.type
_entity.pdbx_description
1 polymer ?
#
loop_
_entity_poly.entity_id
_entity_poly.type
_entity_poly.pdbx_seq_one_letter_code
_entity_poly.pdbx_strand_id
1 'polypeptide(L)'
;MATESKSPEKYYIPDQSRVPIIFAVAALFAGFGAASAVQGNGTTILYMGLVAVIATMAYWWYLVTKESQAGLDTPQLNNSYVWYGLVYFFQRLCFSLHFFGALFYIRTIAIPWLGGEGPTAKGLAGELLWPDFEATWPPMITPEESLLGENAITKGPDESMYLKVLPAF
;
A
#
# COMPACT_ATOMS: atom_id res chain seq x y z
N MET A 1 -31.43 5.43 47.06
CA MET A 1 -30.31 4.70 46.44
C MET A 1 -29.33 5.76 45.97
N ALA A 2 -28.34 6.10 46.80
CA ALA A 2 -27.39 7.16 46.46
C ALA A 2 -26.44 6.63 45.39
N THR A 3 -26.35 7.33 44.25
CA THR A 3 -25.36 7.08 43.22
C THR A 3 -23.99 7.44 43.79
N GLU A 4 -23.13 6.46 44.05
CA GLU A 4 -21.72 6.72 44.35
C GLU A 4 -21.11 7.52 43.17
N SER A 5 -20.64 8.73 43.44
CA SER A 5 -19.86 9.49 42.48
C SER A 5 -18.46 8.88 42.38
N LYS A 6 -18.28 7.89 41.49
CA LYS A 6 -16.95 7.37 41.15
C LYS A 6 -16.11 8.55 40.63
N SER A 7 -15.07 8.95 41.37
CA SER A 7 -14.15 10.00 40.92
C SER A 7 -13.61 9.65 39.53
N PRO A 8 -13.46 10.63 38.61
CA PRO A 8 -13.04 10.34 37.25
C PRO A 8 -11.67 9.65 37.27
N GLU A 9 -11.62 8.42 36.75
CA GLU A 9 -10.37 7.68 36.57
C GLU A 9 -9.45 8.47 35.62
N LYS A 10 -8.26 8.83 36.08
CA LYS A 10 -7.31 9.62 35.29
C LYS A 10 -6.73 8.74 34.18
N TYR A 11 -6.99 9.11 32.92
CA TYR A 11 -6.39 8.44 31.76
C TYR A 11 -4.86 8.52 31.85
N TYR A 12 -4.20 7.39 31.62
CA TYR A 12 -2.75 7.34 31.64
C TYR A 12 -2.19 8.06 30.41
N ILE A 13 -1.36 9.07 30.64
CA ILE A 13 -0.64 9.82 29.59
C ILE A 13 0.84 9.45 29.75
N PRO A 14 1.45 8.78 28.76
CA PRO A 14 2.87 8.47 28.79
C PRO A 14 3.72 9.74 28.83
N ASP A 15 4.89 9.66 29.48
CA ASP A 15 5.89 10.72 29.41
C ASP A 15 6.39 10.91 27.96
N GLN A 16 6.90 12.10 27.64
CA GLN A 16 7.34 12.43 26.28
C GLN A 16 8.36 11.41 25.74
N SER A 17 7.95 10.64 24.73
CA SER A 17 8.80 9.65 24.08
C SER A 17 9.44 10.21 22.80
N ARG A 18 10.76 10.00 22.66
CA ARG A 18 11.54 10.34 21.45
C ARG A 18 11.50 9.25 20.38
N VAL A 19 10.98 8.07 20.72
CA VAL A 19 10.96 6.87 19.85
C VAL A 19 10.23 7.11 18.51
N PRO A 20 9.10 7.85 18.44
CA PRO A 20 8.42 8.13 17.17
C PRO A 20 9.28 8.88 16.14
N ILE A 21 10.13 9.81 16.61
CA ILE A 21 11.02 10.59 15.72
C ILE A 21 12.11 9.69 15.16
N ILE A 22 12.70 8.84 16.01
CA ILE A 22 13.72 7.87 15.60
C ILE A 22 13.13 6.91 14.56
N PHE A 23 11.89 6.45 14.78
CA PHE A 23 11.17 5.60 13.84
C PHE A 23 10.94 6.29 12.49
N ALA A 24 10.54 7.56 12.48
CA ALA A 24 10.35 8.32 11.25
C ALA A 24 11.64 8.46 10.43
N VAL A 25 12.77 8.73 11.10
CA VAL A 25 14.08 8.80 10.44
C VAL A 25 14.50 7.42 9.90
N ALA A 26 14.31 6.35 10.68
CA ALA A 26 14.59 4.99 10.24
C ALA A 26 13.73 4.59 9.02
N ALA A 27 12.44 4.93 9.04
CA ALA A 27 11.52 4.68 7.93
C ALA A 27 11.91 5.48 6.66
N LEU A 28 12.44 6.70 6.81
CA LEU A 28 12.95 7.49 5.70
C LEU A 28 14.16 6.81 5.05
N PHE A 29 15.11 6.29 5.83
CA PHE A 29 16.24 5.52 5.28
C PHE A 29 15.79 4.23 4.59
N ALA A 30 14.79 3.53 5.14
CA ALA A 30 14.22 2.33 4.50
C ALA A 30 13.53 2.67 3.18
N GLY A 31 12.71 3.72 3.13
CA GLY A 31 12.01 4.16 1.92
C GLY A 31 12.96 4.68 0.85
N PHE A 32 13.95 5.50 1.24
CA PHE A 32 14.99 5.97 0.32
C PHE A 32 15.85 4.80 -0.19
N GLY A 33 16.20 3.85 0.68
CA GLY A 33 16.90 2.63 0.30
C GLY A 33 16.11 1.77 -0.69
N ALA A 34 14.79 1.67 -0.51
CA ALA A 34 13.93 0.94 -1.45
C ALA A 34 13.92 1.61 -2.84
N ALA A 35 13.78 2.94 -2.89
CA ALA A 35 13.86 3.69 -4.15
C ALA A 35 15.22 3.52 -4.83
N SER A 36 16.31 3.63 -4.07
CA SER A 36 17.69 3.43 -4.56
C SER A 36 17.91 2.02 -5.10
N ALA A 37 17.33 1.00 -4.46
CA ALA A 37 17.43 -0.39 -4.90
C ALA A 37 16.73 -0.63 -6.24
N VAL A 38 15.54 -0.05 -6.43
CA VAL A 38 14.80 -0.13 -7.71
C VAL A 38 15.58 0.55 -8.83
N GLN A 39 16.32 1.61 -8.53
CA GLN A 39 17.14 2.33 -9.50
C GLN A 39 18.51 1.68 -9.77
N GLY A 40 18.81 0.53 -9.16
CA GLY A 40 20.07 -0.20 -9.38
C GLY A 40 21.28 0.35 -8.59
N ASN A 41 21.10 1.33 -7.71
CA ASN A 41 22.17 1.96 -6.93
C ASN A 41 22.60 1.14 -5.69
N GLY A 42 22.14 -0.11 -5.57
CA GLY A 42 22.48 -1.04 -4.49
C GLY A 42 21.43 -1.13 -3.38
N THR A 43 21.51 -2.21 -2.61
CA THR A 43 20.52 -2.59 -1.56
C THR A 43 21.01 -2.35 -0.14
N THR A 44 22.23 -1.85 0.05
CA THR A 44 22.87 -1.66 1.36
C THR A 44 22.10 -0.68 2.25
N ILE A 45 21.65 0.45 1.68
CA ILE A 45 20.87 1.48 2.39
C ILE A 45 19.49 0.92 2.80
N LEU A 46 18.88 0.08 1.96
CA LEU A 46 17.61 -0.59 2.26
C LEU A 46 17.75 -1.50 3.49
N TYR A 47 18.76 -2.37 3.51
CA TYR A 47 18.97 -3.27 4.64
C TYR A 47 19.30 -2.52 5.93
N MET A 48 20.14 -1.48 5.86
CA MET A 48 20.42 -0.60 6.99
C MET A 48 19.15 0.05 7.54
N GLY A 49 18.30 0.60 6.66
CA GLY A 49 17.03 1.20 7.04
C GLY A 49 16.06 0.19 7.67
N LEU A 50 15.94 -1.01 7.09
CA LEU A 50 15.09 -2.08 7.63
C LEU A 50 15.54 -2.53 9.01
N VAL A 51 16.85 -2.72 9.23
CA VAL A 51 17.39 -3.07 10.55
C VAL A 51 17.09 -1.97 11.56
N ALA A 52 17.25 -0.69 11.20
CA ALA A 52 16.94 0.43 12.07
C ALA A 52 15.43 0.49 12.44
N VAL A 53 14.54 0.22 11.49
CA VAL A 53 13.09 0.15 11.71
C VAL A 53 12.74 -0.99 12.68
N ILE A 54 13.28 -2.19 12.45
CA ILE A 54 13.03 -3.36 13.30
C ILE A 54 13.55 -3.12 14.71
N ALA A 55 14.78 -2.59 14.85
CA ALA A 55 15.38 -2.30 16.14
C ALA A 55 14.56 -1.26 16.92
N THR A 56 14.12 -0.19 16.25
CA THR A 56 13.29 0.86 16.88
C THR A 56 11.93 0.31 17.32
N MET A 57 11.30 -0.53 16.48
CA MET A 57 10.01 -1.14 16.81
C MET A 57 10.13 -2.13 17.97
N ALA A 58 11.18 -2.96 18.00
CA ALA A 58 11.43 -3.89 19.10
C ALA A 58 11.66 -3.15 20.42
N TYR A 59 12.43 -2.05 20.39
CA TYR A 59 12.61 -1.19 21.57
C TYR A 59 11.30 -0.54 22.02
N TRP A 60 10.47 -0.08 21.08
CA TRP A 60 9.17 0.50 21.41
C TRP A 60 8.25 -0.51 22.09
N TRP A 61 8.09 -1.71 21.52
CA TRP A 61 7.26 -2.76 22.13
C TRP A 61 7.78 -3.23 23.49
N TYR A 62 9.10 -3.26 23.67
CA TYR A 62 9.69 -3.52 24.97
C TYR A 62 9.27 -2.46 26.01
N LEU A 63 9.31 -1.17 25.65
CA LEU A 63 8.89 -0.08 26.52
C LEU A 63 7.41 -0.21 26.91
N VAL A 64 6.53 -0.45 25.95
CA VAL A 64 5.08 -0.63 26.20
C VAL A 64 4.81 -1.82 27.11
N THR A 65 5.53 -2.94 26.91
CA THR A 65 5.38 -4.14 27.75
C THR A 65 5.83 -3.87 29.18
N LYS A 66 6.92 -3.11 29.36
CA LYS A 66 7.43 -2.72 30.68
C LYS A 66 6.46 -1.79 31.41
N GLU A 67 5.83 -0.85 30.70
CA GLU A 67 4.82 0.06 31.26
C GLU A 67 3.55 -0.70 31.69
N SER A 68 3.11 -1.67 30.87
CA SER A 68 1.98 -2.55 31.19
C SER A 68 2.25 -3.40 32.44
N GLN A 69 3.44 -4.01 32.54
CA GLN A 69 3.85 -4.80 33.71
C GLN A 69 3.99 -3.95 34.99
N ALA A 70 4.24 -2.65 34.86
CA ALA A 70 4.27 -1.72 35.99
C ALA A 70 2.87 -1.38 36.54
N GLY A 71 1.80 -1.91 35.92
CA GLY A 71 0.41 -1.70 36.37
C GLY A 71 -0.13 -0.30 36.09
N LEU A 72 0.47 0.42 35.13
CA LEU A 72 0.02 1.75 34.71
C LEU A 72 -1.23 1.68 33.79
N ASP A 73 -1.67 0.47 33.46
CA ASP A 73 -2.82 0.22 32.59
C ASP A 73 -4.15 0.50 33.31
N THR A 74 -4.83 1.56 32.88
CA THR A 74 -6.21 1.84 33.31
C THR A 74 -7.21 0.98 32.54
N PRO A 75 -8.37 0.61 33.14
CA PRO A 75 -9.40 -0.18 32.44
C PRO A 75 -9.94 0.53 31.18
N GLN A 76 -9.90 1.86 31.14
CA GLN A 76 -10.24 2.64 29.94
C GLN A 76 -9.23 2.42 28.80
N LEU A 77 -7.92 2.36 29.11
CA LEU A 77 -6.86 2.11 28.15
C LEU A 77 -6.98 0.73 27.50
N ASN A 78 -7.30 -0.29 28.29
CA ASN A 78 -7.53 -1.65 27.78
C ASN A 78 -8.68 -1.71 26.77
N ASN A 79 -9.76 -0.97 27.01
CA ASN A 79 -10.87 -0.91 26.06
C ASN A 79 -10.44 -0.23 24.75
N SER A 80 -9.60 0.81 24.81
CA SER A 80 -9.04 1.44 23.63
C SER A 80 -8.20 0.45 22.79
N TYR A 81 -7.40 -0.41 23.41
CA TYR A 81 -6.62 -1.42 22.67
C TYR A 81 -7.50 -2.39 21.87
N VAL A 82 -8.67 -2.78 22.39
CA VAL A 82 -9.61 -3.64 21.66
C VAL A 82 -10.15 -2.92 20.42
N TRP A 83 -10.55 -1.65 20.55
CA TRP A 83 -11.02 -0.86 19.42
C TRP A 83 -9.94 -0.66 18.35
N TYR A 84 -8.71 -0.31 18.75
CA TYR A 84 -7.60 -0.17 17.80
C TYR A 84 -7.22 -1.51 17.16
N GLY A 85 -7.29 -2.62 17.92
CA GLY A 85 -7.13 -3.96 17.39
C GLY A 85 -8.16 -4.28 16.31
N LEU A 86 -9.44 -3.99 16.55
CA LEU A 86 -10.52 -4.19 15.58
C LEU A 86 -10.30 -3.35 14.31
N VAL A 87 -9.98 -2.08 14.45
CA VAL A 87 -9.73 -1.17 13.32
C VAL A 87 -8.50 -1.62 12.51
N TYR A 88 -7.46 -2.14 13.16
CA TYR A 88 -6.28 -2.70 12.48
C TYR A 88 -6.62 -3.90 11.59
N PHE A 89 -7.44 -4.83 12.08
CA PHE A 89 -7.91 -5.95 11.25
C PHE A 89 -8.87 -5.49 10.15
N PHE A 90 -9.73 -4.51 10.44
CA PHE A 90 -10.64 -3.94 9.46
C PHE A 90 -9.88 -3.26 8.29
N GLN A 91 -8.81 -2.54 8.58
CA GLN A 91 -7.91 -1.97 7.57
C GLN A 91 -7.37 -3.04 6.60
N ARG A 92 -6.99 -4.21 7.11
CA ARG A 92 -6.48 -5.33 6.28
C ARG A 92 -7.57 -5.87 5.34
N LEU A 93 -8.81 -5.93 5.81
CA LEU A 93 -9.96 -6.32 4.99
C LEU A 93 -10.20 -5.29 3.88
N CYS A 94 -10.24 -4.00 4.19
CA CYS A 94 -10.42 -2.94 3.19
C CYS A 94 -9.29 -2.90 2.15
N PHE A 95 -8.04 -3.10 2.56
CA PHE A 95 -6.90 -3.23 1.64
C PHE A 95 -7.10 -4.41 0.69
N SER A 96 -7.52 -5.56 1.21
CA SER A 96 -7.80 -6.74 0.39
C SER A 96 -8.97 -6.50 -0.58
N LEU A 97 -10.05 -5.86 -0.09
CA LEU A 97 -11.21 -5.49 -0.91
C LEU A 97 -10.84 -4.53 -2.04
N HIS A 98 -9.83 -3.67 -1.88
CA HIS A 98 -9.36 -2.82 -2.98
C HIS A 98 -8.79 -3.64 -4.15
N PHE A 99 -8.00 -4.69 -3.89
CA PHE A 99 -7.49 -5.55 -4.96
C PHE A 99 -8.59 -6.41 -5.60
N PHE A 100 -9.51 -6.97 -4.81
CA PHE A 100 -10.66 -7.70 -5.36
C PHE A 100 -11.60 -6.76 -6.14
N GLY A 101 -11.77 -5.52 -5.66
CA GLY A 101 -12.51 -4.48 -6.36
C GLY A 101 -11.85 -4.07 -7.67
N ALA A 102 -10.52 -3.94 -7.70
CA ALA A 102 -9.76 -3.72 -8.92
C ALA A 102 -9.93 -4.88 -9.92
N LEU A 103 -9.86 -6.13 -9.45
CA LEU A 103 -10.10 -7.30 -10.30
C LEU A 103 -11.53 -7.35 -10.84
N PHE A 104 -12.52 -7.06 -9.99
CA PHE A 104 -13.92 -6.96 -10.42
C PHE A 104 -14.09 -5.87 -11.48
N TYR A 105 -13.55 -4.68 -11.24
CA TYR A 105 -13.59 -3.55 -12.17
C TYR A 105 -12.97 -3.90 -13.52
N ILE A 106 -11.79 -4.53 -13.53
CA ILE A 106 -11.12 -4.96 -14.76
C ILE A 106 -12.01 -5.94 -15.53
N ARG A 107 -12.57 -6.95 -14.84
CA ARG A 107 -13.32 -8.03 -15.46
C ARG A 107 -14.71 -7.62 -15.97
N THR A 108 -15.46 -6.86 -15.18
CA THR A 108 -16.89 -6.61 -15.45
C THR A 108 -17.14 -5.29 -16.16
N ILE A 109 -16.20 -4.35 -16.08
CA ILE A 109 -16.37 -3.00 -16.62
C ILE A 109 -15.28 -2.71 -17.66
N ALA A 110 -14.00 -2.79 -17.29
CA ALA A 110 -12.93 -2.32 -18.17
C ALA A 110 -12.80 -3.14 -19.48
N ILE A 111 -12.85 -4.47 -19.40
CA ILE A 111 -12.70 -5.35 -20.58
C ILE A 111 -13.90 -5.24 -21.54
N PRO A 112 -15.17 -5.31 -21.09
CA PRO A 112 -16.31 -5.10 -21.98
C PRO A 112 -16.34 -3.71 -22.62
N TRP A 113 -15.93 -2.66 -21.90
CA TRP A 113 -15.82 -1.31 -22.48
C TRP A 113 -14.77 -1.21 -23.58
N LEU A 114 -13.65 -1.94 -23.43
CA LEU A 114 -12.61 -2.02 -24.45
C LEU A 114 -13.06 -2.84 -25.68
N GLY A 115 -13.90 -3.85 -25.47
CA GLY A 115 -14.51 -4.67 -26.52
C GLY A 115 -15.76 -4.08 -27.19
N GLY A 116 -16.16 -2.85 -26.85
CA GLY A 116 -17.26 -2.15 -27.52
C GLY A 116 -18.65 -2.39 -26.93
N GLU A 117 -18.81 -2.90 -25.71
CA GLU A 117 -20.11 -3.03 -25.03
C GLU A 117 -20.31 -1.92 -23.97
N GLY A 118 -21.21 -0.94 -24.21
CA GLY A 118 -21.56 0.13 -23.25
C GLY A 118 -21.99 1.49 -23.87
N PRO A 119 -22.29 2.55 -23.08
CA PRO A 119 -22.64 3.88 -23.60
C PRO A 119 -21.50 4.55 -24.39
N THR A 120 -20.27 4.07 -24.19
CA THR A 120 -19.04 4.47 -24.87
C THR A 120 -18.64 3.47 -25.96
N ALA A 121 -19.53 2.53 -26.34
CA ALA A 121 -19.34 1.42 -27.28
C ALA A 121 -18.76 1.79 -28.66
N LYS A 122 -18.70 3.08 -29.00
CA LYS A 122 -18.07 3.61 -30.22
C LYS A 122 -17.33 4.93 -29.96
N GLY A 123 -16.73 5.08 -28.79
CA GLY A 123 -16.02 6.30 -28.41
C GLY A 123 -14.53 6.04 -28.21
N LEU A 124 -13.71 6.68 -29.06
CA LEU A 124 -12.26 6.97 -29.00
C LEU A 124 -11.24 5.87 -28.59
N ALA A 125 -11.61 4.79 -27.90
CA ALA A 125 -10.69 3.80 -27.35
C ALA A 125 -10.69 2.48 -28.14
N GLY A 126 -11.85 1.90 -28.45
CA GLY A 126 -11.93 0.66 -29.23
C GLY A 126 -11.57 0.86 -30.71
N GLU A 127 -12.36 1.62 -31.47
CA GLU A 127 -12.14 1.81 -32.91
C GLU A 127 -10.88 2.61 -33.28
N LEU A 128 -10.43 3.55 -32.42
CA LEU A 128 -9.32 4.45 -32.76
C LEU A 128 -7.96 3.99 -32.22
N LEU A 129 -7.91 3.34 -31.05
CA LEU A 129 -6.65 2.86 -30.47
C LEU A 129 -6.44 1.36 -30.70
N TRP A 130 -7.51 0.53 -30.76
CA TRP A 130 -7.35 -0.92 -30.84
C TRP A 130 -8.53 -1.65 -31.51
N PRO A 131 -8.62 -1.61 -32.85
CA PRO A 131 -9.78 -2.13 -33.59
C PRO A 131 -9.94 -3.66 -33.52
N ASP A 132 -8.86 -4.42 -33.31
CA ASP A 132 -8.88 -5.90 -33.26
C ASP A 132 -8.95 -6.46 -31.82
N PHE A 133 -9.45 -5.69 -30.84
CA PHE A 133 -9.47 -6.14 -29.44
C PHE A 133 -10.60 -7.15 -29.23
N GLU A 134 -10.25 -8.41 -29.04
CA GLU A 134 -11.20 -9.42 -28.58
C GLU A 134 -11.28 -9.42 -27.05
N ALA A 135 -12.45 -9.06 -26.52
CA ALA A 135 -12.76 -9.10 -25.09
C ALA A 135 -12.87 -10.55 -24.58
N THR A 136 -11.74 -11.22 -24.45
CA THR A 136 -11.62 -12.57 -23.87
C THR A 136 -10.93 -12.49 -22.50
N TRP A 137 -11.40 -13.30 -21.54
CA TRP A 137 -10.78 -13.39 -20.21
C TRP A 137 -10.22 -14.79 -19.98
N PRO A 138 -8.93 -14.94 -19.59
CA PRO A 138 -7.92 -13.89 -19.42
C PRO A 138 -7.48 -13.29 -20.78
N PRO A 139 -7.09 -12.00 -20.83
CA PRO A 139 -6.58 -11.41 -22.07
C PRO A 139 -5.24 -12.07 -22.42
N MET A 140 -5.25 -12.90 -23.47
CA MET A 140 -4.08 -13.68 -23.89
C MET A 140 -3.09 -12.86 -24.73
N ILE A 141 -3.50 -11.67 -25.17
CA ILE A 141 -2.68 -10.73 -25.93
C ILE A 141 -2.79 -9.40 -25.21
N THR A 142 -1.66 -8.91 -24.69
CA THR A 142 -1.61 -7.59 -24.08
C THR A 142 -1.49 -6.50 -25.15
N PRO A 143 -1.90 -5.25 -24.86
CA PRO A 143 -1.75 -4.13 -25.80
C PRO A 143 -0.31 -3.87 -26.27
N GLU A 144 0.69 -4.31 -25.51
CA GLU A 144 2.10 -4.20 -25.92
C GLU A 144 2.46 -5.28 -26.95
N GLU A 145 1.93 -6.49 -26.76
CA GLU A 145 2.24 -7.68 -27.57
C GLU A 145 1.67 -7.61 -28.99
N SER A 146 0.48 -7.05 -29.19
CA SER A 146 -0.07 -6.91 -30.55
C SER A 146 0.34 -5.66 -31.32
N LEU A 147 0.97 -4.66 -30.68
CA LEU A 147 1.61 -3.54 -31.39
C LEU A 147 3.07 -3.83 -31.77
N LEU A 148 3.79 -4.59 -30.92
CA LEU A 148 5.24 -4.77 -31.06
C LEU A 148 5.68 -6.18 -31.46
N GLY A 149 4.77 -7.18 -31.43
CA GLY A 149 5.07 -8.56 -31.80
C GLY A 149 6.27 -9.11 -31.02
N GLU A 150 7.28 -9.61 -31.73
CA GLU A 150 8.53 -10.16 -31.18
C GLU A 150 9.34 -9.18 -30.30
N ASN A 151 9.01 -7.87 -30.31
CA ASN A 151 9.66 -6.84 -29.50
C ASN A 151 8.96 -6.56 -28.16
N ALA A 152 7.81 -7.19 -27.89
CA ALA A 152 7.06 -7.07 -26.62
C ALA A 152 7.66 -7.93 -25.49
N ILE A 153 8.99 -7.93 -25.40
CA ILE A 153 9.70 -8.51 -24.27
C ILE A 153 9.57 -7.51 -23.14
N THR A 154 9.03 -7.94 -21.99
CA THR A 154 9.00 -7.17 -20.74
C THR A 154 10.42 -6.94 -20.26
N LYS A 155 11.10 -5.95 -20.85
CA LYS A 155 12.37 -5.46 -20.37
C LYS A 155 12.12 -4.66 -19.10
N GLY A 156 13.04 -4.80 -18.17
CA GLY A 156 12.94 -4.27 -16.82
C GLY A 156 12.79 -2.74 -16.73
N PRO A 157 12.89 -2.20 -15.51
CA PRO A 157 12.67 -0.78 -15.18
C PRO A 157 13.51 0.25 -15.98
N ASP A 158 14.48 -0.22 -16.75
CA ASP A 158 15.44 0.51 -17.55
C ASP A 158 14.96 0.89 -18.96
N GLU A 159 13.90 0.26 -19.51
CA GLU A 159 13.36 0.59 -20.86
C GLU A 159 11.84 0.88 -20.94
N SER A 160 11.09 0.86 -19.84
CA SER A 160 9.61 0.88 -19.88
C SER A 160 8.91 2.25 -19.99
N MET A 161 9.53 3.25 -20.62
CA MET A 161 8.80 4.49 -20.95
C MET A 161 8.99 4.88 -22.41
N TYR A 162 7.88 4.77 -23.16
CA TYR A 162 7.64 5.12 -24.56
C TYR A 162 7.98 6.58 -24.97
N LEU A 163 8.63 7.36 -24.11
CA LEU A 163 8.99 8.75 -24.37
C LEU A 163 10.27 8.94 -25.21
N LYS A 164 10.91 7.86 -25.67
CA LYS A 164 12.11 7.95 -26.54
C LYS A 164 11.82 7.90 -28.05
N VAL A 165 10.57 7.66 -28.47
CA VAL A 165 10.25 7.38 -29.88
C VAL A 165 9.65 8.58 -30.64
N LEU A 166 9.42 9.73 -29.98
CA LEU A 166 8.99 10.93 -30.71
C LEU A 166 10.20 11.56 -31.43
N PRO A 167 10.23 11.63 -32.77
CA PRO A 167 11.21 12.46 -33.45
C PRO A 167 11.00 13.91 -33.01
N ALA A 168 12.11 14.57 -32.67
CA ALA A 168 12.11 15.99 -32.39
C ALA A 168 11.41 16.76 -33.54
N PHE A 169 10.34 17.46 -33.19
CA PHE A 169 9.83 18.61 -33.93
C PHE A 169 10.07 19.85 -33.08
#